data_AF-M4D8X3-F1
#
_entry.id   AF-M4D8X3-F1
#
_cell.length_a   1.000
_cell.length_b   1.000
_cell.length_c   1.000
_cell.angle_alpha   90.00
_cell.angle_beta   90.00
_cell.angle_gamma   90.00
#
_symmetry.space_group_name_H-M   'P 1'
#
loop_
_entity.id
_entity.type
_entity.pdbx_description
1 polymer ?
#
loop_
_entity_poly.entity_id
_entity_poly.type
_entity_poly.pdbx_seq_one_letter_code
_entity_poly.pdbx_strand_id
1 'polypeptide(L)'
;MNQDLQEPMAEIMPNIITAMSYLLQRVSETNDHLSQKQSISGFHGITKPSISIRSYLERIFKYANCSHSCYIVAYIYLDRFIKKQPFLLINSFSVHRFIITSVLVSAKFMDDL
;
A
#
# COMPACT_ATOMS: atom_id res chain seq x y z
N MET A 1 -5.50 -36.02 7.48
CA MET A 1 -5.38 -35.42 8.81
C MET A 1 -4.83 -34.01 8.61
N ASN A 2 -5.76 -33.05 8.68
CA ASN A 2 -5.59 -31.60 8.71
C ASN A 2 -5.16 -30.90 7.40
N GLN A 3 -6.13 -30.70 6.49
CA GLN A 3 -6.05 -29.73 5.38
C GLN A 3 -6.85 -28.44 5.65
N ASP A 4 -7.49 -28.28 6.80
CA ASP A 4 -8.48 -27.22 7.04
C ASP A 4 -7.99 -25.99 7.82
N LEU A 5 -6.67 -25.70 7.87
CA LEU A 5 -6.15 -24.55 8.62
C LEU A 5 -5.65 -23.36 7.79
N GLN A 6 -5.76 -23.39 6.46
CA GLN A 6 -5.17 -22.35 5.58
C GLN A 6 -6.16 -21.25 5.12
N GLU A 7 -7.48 -21.44 5.26
CA GLU A 7 -8.47 -20.73 4.42
C GLU A 7 -9.12 -19.41 4.96
N PRO A 8 -9.14 -19.03 6.25
CA PRO A 8 -9.88 -17.82 6.63
C PRO A 8 -9.24 -16.54 6.10
N MET A 9 -7.91 -16.49 5.98
CA MET A 9 -7.22 -15.30 5.47
C MET A 9 -7.42 -15.11 3.97
N ALA A 10 -7.53 -16.20 3.19
CA ALA A 10 -7.69 -16.14 1.74
C ALA A 10 -9.00 -15.47 1.33
N GLU A 11 -10.08 -15.70 2.08
CA GLU A 11 -11.37 -15.04 1.90
C GLU A 11 -11.37 -13.57 2.35
N ILE A 12 -10.57 -13.25 3.38
CA ILE A 12 -10.50 -11.90 3.95
C ILE A 12 -9.64 -10.97 3.09
N MET A 13 -8.57 -11.46 2.45
CA MET A 13 -7.62 -10.61 1.72
C MET A 13 -8.24 -9.73 0.63
N PRO A 14 -9.18 -10.20 -0.22
CA PRO A 14 -9.87 -9.35 -1.18
C PRO A 14 -10.54 -8.13 -0.54
N ASN A 15 -11.12 -8.30 0.66
CA ASN A 15 -11.75 -7.22 1.42
C ASN A 15 -10.70 -6.23 1.94
N ILE A 16 -9.55 -6.73 2.38
CA ILE A 16 -8.42 -5.88 2.84
C ILE A 16 -7.86 -5.06 1.69
N ILE A 17 -7.58 -5.69 0.55
CA ILE A 17 -7.10 -4.99 -0.65
C ILE A 17 -8.12 -3.93 -1.08
N THR A 18 -9.41 -4.26 -1.06
CA THR A 18 -10.48 -3.32 -1.37
C THR A 18 -10.48 -2.14 -0.38
N ALA A 19 -10.47 -2.39 0.92
CA ALA A 19 -10.47 -1.36 1.95
C ALA A 19 -9.23 -0.45 1.88
N MET A 20 -8.04 -1.04 1.75
CA MET A 20 -6.78 -0.30 1.57
C MET A 20 -6.83 0.57 0.32
N SER A 21 -7.30 0.01 -0.80
CA SER A 21 -7.39 0.76 -2.06
C SER A 21 -8.32 1.96 -1.93
N TYR A 22 -9.48 1.78 -1.28
CA TYR A 22 -10.46 2.85 -1.07
C TYR A 22 -9.88 3.94 -0.16
N LEU A 23 -9.30 3.57 0.99
CA LEU A 23 -8.73 4.54 1.94
C LEU A 23 -7.58 5.33 1.32
N LEU A 24 -6.64 4.65 0.67
CA LEU A 24 -5.50 5.29 0.02
C LEU A 24 -5.93 6.18 -1.15
N GLN A 25 -6.96 5.78 -1.90
CA GLN A 25 -7.53 6.62 -2.94
C GLN A 25 -8.16 7.90 -2.37
N ARG A 26 -8.98 7.78 -1.33
CA ARG A 26 -9.61 8.94 -0.67
C ARG A 26 -8.59 9.92 -0.11
N VAL A 27 -7.55 9.42 0.56
CA VAL A 27 -6.46 10.25 1.08
C VAL A 27 -5.68 10.91 -0.06
N SER A 28 -5.36 10.16 -1.10
CA SER A 28 -4.64 10.65 -2.28
C SER A 28 -5.37 11.81 -2.95
N GLU A 29 -6.67 11.65 -3.24
CA GLU A 29 -7.50 12.66 -3.89
C GLU A 29 -7.64 13.91 -3.02
N THR A 30 -7.84 13.74 -1.70
CA THR A 30 -7.91 14.86 -0.76
C THR A 30 -6.62 15.67 -0.76
N ASN A 31 -5.46 14.99 -0.78
CA ASN A 31 -4.16 15.63 -0.71
C ASN A 31 -3.69 16.21 -2.06
N ASP A 32 -4.19 15.73 -3.20
CA ASP A 32 -3.90 16.34 -4.52
C ASP A 32 -4.28 17.82 -4.53
N HIS A 33 -5.40 18.18 -3.89
CA HIS A 33 -5.84 19.58 -3.77
C HIS A 33 -4.95 20.44 -2.87
N LEU A 34 -4.21 19.81 -1.94
CA LEU A 34 -3.32 20.49 -0.98
C LEU A 34 -1.88 20.64 -1.50
N SER A 35 -1.56 20.06 -2.65
CA SER A 35 -0.18 19.73 -3.05
C SER A 35 0.66 20.88 -3.64
N GLN A 36 0.29 22.16 -3.42
CA GLN A 36 0.97 23.30 -4.07
C GLN A 36 2.42 23.55 -3.62
N LYS A 37 2.91 22.93 -2.52
CA LYS A 37 4.28 23.09 -1.99
C LYS A 37 4.85 21.81 -1.36
N GLN A 38 4.82 20.69 -2.06
CA GLN A 38 5.48 19.48 -1.53
C GLN A 38 6.99 19.51 -1.77
N SER A 39 7.76 19.18 -0.74
CA SER A 39 9.18 18.87 -0.87
C SER A 39 9.35 17.64 -1.75
N ILE A 40 10.24 17.72 -2.75
CA ILE A 40 10.60 16.58 -3.59
C ILE A 40 11.04 15.42 -2.67
N SER A 41 10.37 14.29 -2.77
CA SER A 41 10.70 13.07 -2.02
C SER A 41 10.97 11.92 -2.98
N GLY A 42 11.73 10.92 -2.54
CA GLY A 42 11.98 9.70 -3.34
C GLY A 42 10.70 8.92 -3.71
N PHE A 43 9.57 9.24 -3.06
CA PHE A 43 8.27 8.67 -3.34
C PHE A 43 7.48 9.45 -4.38
N HIS A 44 7.89 10.66 -4.77
CA HIS A 44 7.15 11.46 -5.74
C HIS A 44 7.51 11.03 -7.18
N GLY A 45 6.53 10.55 -7.94
CA GLY A 45 6.70 10.26 -9.36
C GLY A 45 6.69 11.52 -10.22
N ILE A 46 7.39 11.49 -11.36
CA ILE A 46 7.38 12.59 -12.35
C ILE A 46 6.00 12.72 -12.99
N THR A 47 5.32 11.59 -13.20
CA THR A 47 3.99 11.51 -13.82
C THR A 47 3.06 10.65 -12.97
N LYS A 48 1.77 11.00 -12.94
CA LYS A 48 0.73 10.17 -12.33
C LYS A 48 0.64 8.82 -13.06
N PRO A 49 0.69 7.68 -12.34
CA PRO A 49 0.48 6.37 -12.97
C PRO A 49 -0.93 6.23 -13.56
N SER A 50 -1.04 5.61 -14.74
CA SER A 50 -2.33 5.34 -15.40
C SER A 50 -3.11 4.19 -14.77
N ILE A 51 -2.43 3.31 -14.04
CA ILE A 51 -3.06 2.21 -13.31
C ILE A 51 -3.72 2.71 -12.02
N SER A 52 -4.94 2.24 -11.74
CA SER A 52 -5.64 2.57 -10.50
C SER A 52 -4.90 2.00 -9.27
N ILE A 53 -5.13 2.60 -8.11
CA ILE A 53 -4.56 2.11 -6.83
C ILE A 53 -5.01 0.67 -6.56
N ARG A 54 -6.29 0.36 -6.81
CA ARG A 54 -6.84 -0.99 -6.62
C ARG A 54 -6.19 -2.01 -7.54
N SER A 55 -6.16 -1.75 -8.85
CA SER A 55 -5.54 -2.65 -9.82
C SER A 55 -4.05 -2.83 -9.56
N TYR A 56 -3.37 -1.80 -9.04
CA TYR A 56 -1.96 -1.90 -8.64
C TYR A 56 -1.77 -2.80 -7.41
N LEU A 57 -2.59 -2.63 -6.37
CA LEU A 57 -2.59 -3.51 -5.19
C LEU A 57 -2.91 -4.96 -5.54
N GLU A 58 -3.92 -5.19 -6.39
CA GLU A 58 -4.29 -6.53 -6.87
C GLU A 58 -3.14 -7.20 -7.64
N ARG A 59 -2.40 -6.44 -8.45
CA ARG A 59 -1.19 -6.95 -9.11
C ARG A 59 -0.10 -7.30 -8.11
N ILE A 60 0.15 -6.46 -7.12
CA ILE A 60 1.13 -6.76 -6.07
C ILE A 60 0.70 -8.02 -5.31
N PHE A 61 -0.58 -8.13 -4.94
CA PHE A 61 -1.15 -9.33 -4.32
C PHE A 61 -0.91 -10.59 -5.15
N LYS A 62 -1.16 -10.51 -6.46
CA LYS A 62 -0.99 -11.65 -7.37
C LYS A 62 0.46 -12.06 -7.59
N TYR A 63 1.41 -11.12 -7.59
CA TYR A 63 2.77 -11.37 -8.09
C TYR A 63 3.88 -11.26 -7.03
N ALA A 64 3.65 -10.61 -5.88
CA ALA A 64 4.69 -10.39 -4.88
C ALA A 64 5.06 -11.67 -4.10
N ASN A 65 4.17 -12.68 -4.09
CA ASN A 65 4.37 -13.95 -3.42
C ASN A 65 4.85 -13.81 -1.96
N CYS A 66 4.22 -12.89 -1.22
CA CYS A 66 4.48 -12.65 0.21
C CYS A 66 3.26 -13.05 1.05
N SER A 67 3.48 -13.26 2.35
CA SER A 67 2.41 -13.66 3.27
C SER A 67 1.27 -12.64 3.29
N HIS A 68 0.04 -13.12 3.49
CA HIS A 68 -1.14 -12.26 3.64
C HIS A 68 -0.99 -11.23 4.77
N SER A 69 -0.28 -11.58 5.84
CA SER A 69 0.08 -10.67 6.94
C SER A 69 0.87 -9.44 6.47
N CYS A 70 1.64 -9.56 5.39
CA CYS A 70 2.47 -8.47 4.87
C CYS A 70 1.65 -7.27 4.40
N TYR A 71 0.40 -7.48 3.94
CA TYR A 71 -0.47 -6.37 3.52
C TYR A 71 -1.00 -5.57 4.72
N ILE A 72 -1.30 -6.25 5.82
CA ILE A 72 -1.68 -5.61 7.09
C ILE A 72 -0.52 -4.79 7.63
N VAL A 73 0.66 -5.41 7.71
CA VAL A 73 1.86 -4.77 8.25
C VAL A 73 2.31 -3.62 7.36
N ALA A 74 2.21 -3.75 6.03
CA ALA A 74 2.44 -2.66 5.08
C ALA A 74 1.53 -1.45 5.34
N TYR A 75 0.23 -1.66 5.62
CA TYR A 75 -0.68 -0.59 5.98
C TYR A 75 -0.26 0.10 7.29
N ILE A 76 0.13 -0.68 8.31
CA ILE A 76 0.63 -0.16 9.59
C ILE A 76 1.91 0.66 9.37
N TYR A 77 2.83 0.21 8.52
CA TYR A 77 4.04 0.94 8.18
C TYR A 77 3.74 2.27 7.49
N LEU A 78 2.78 2.29 6.56
CA LEU A 78 2.34 3.54 5.92
C LEU A 78 1.77 4.53 6.93
N ASP A 79 0.81 4.09 7.76
CA ASP A 79 0.20 4.94 8.78
C ASP A 79 1.24 5.53 9.76
N ARG A 80 2.18 4.69 10.24
CA ARG A 80 3.27 5.14 11.12
C ARG A 80 4.23 6.10 10.43
N PHE A 81 4.53 5.87 9.15
CA PHE A 81 5.47 6.71 8.39
C PHE A 81 4.89 8.11 8.18
N ILE A 82 3.64 8.22 7.74
CA ILE A 82 2.97 9.51 7.49
C ILE A 82 2.87 10.33 8.79
N LYS A 83 2.54 9.68 9.91
CA LYS A 83 2.51 10.33 11.23
C LYS A 83 3.86 10.91 11.65
N LYS A 84 4.97 10.28 11.26
CA LYS A 84 6.32 10.77 11.54
C LYS A 84 6.82 11.80 10.53
N GLN A 85 6.27 11.82 9.33
CA GLN A 85 6.69 12.68 8.23
C GLN A 85 5.50 13.50 7.70
N PRO A 86 4.96 14.44 8.49
CA PRO A 86 3.72 15.16 8.16
C PRO A 86 3.83 16.02 6.88
N PHE A 87 5.04 16.34 6.44
CA PHE A 87 5.28 17.08 5.19
C PHE A 87 5.23 16.20 3.93
N LEU A 88 5.27 14.87 4.08
CA LEU A 88 5.18 13.90 2.98
C LEU A 88 3.74 13.42 2.85
N LEU A 89 2.98 14.04 1.95
CA LEU A 89 1.59 13.65 1.73
C LEU A 89 1.49 12.48 0.74
N ILE A 90 0.58 11.57 1.04
CA ILE A 90 0.12 10.58 0.06
C ILE A 90 -0.77 11.30 -0.95
N ASN A 91 -0.37 11.36 -2.20
CA ASN A 91 -1.12 11.97 -3.31
C ASN A 91 -1.02 11.11 -4.57
N SER A 92 -1.64 11.52 -5.67
CA SER A 92 -1.71 10.73 -6.90
C SER A 92 -0.34 10.45 -7.54
N PHE A 93 0.68 11.21 -7.15
CA PHE A 93 2.05 11.05 -7.65
C PHE A 93 2.91 10.16 -6.74
N SER A 94 2.54 9.99 -5.47
CA SER A 94 3.33 9.27 -4.48
C SER A 94 2.73 7.94 -4.01
N VAL A 95 1.41 7.80 -4.05
CA VAL A 95 0.67 6.67 -3.46
C VAL A 95 1.15 5.30 -3.97
N HIS A 96 1.38 5.13 -5.27
CA HIS A 96 1.85 3.84 -5.81
C HIS A 96 3.24 3.46 -5.28
N ARG A 97 4.15 4.43 -5.19
CA ARG A 97 5.51 4.20 -4.66
C ARG A 97 5.47 3.90 -3.17
N PHE A 98 4.60 4.56 -2.42
CA PHE A 98 4.35 4.24 -1.02
C PHE A 98 3.85 2.80 -0.83
N ILE A 99 2.85 2.38 -1.61
CA ILE A 99 2.28 1.03 -1.55
C ILE A 99 3.35 -0.05 -1.76
N ILE A 100 4.11 0.03 -2.87
CA ILE A 100 5.10 -1.02 -3.14
C ILE A 100 6.22 -1.01 -2.11
N THR A 101 6.66 0.18 -1.67
CA THR A 101 7.72 0.27 -0.66
C THR A 101 7.27 -0.37 0.65
N SER A 102 6.05 -0.07 1.13
CA SER A 102 5.58 -0.63 2.39
C SER A 102 5.37 -2.14 2.31
N VAL A 103 4.87 -2.66 1.19
CA VAL A 103 4.73 -4.11 0.97
C VAL A 103 6.09 -4.79 0.91
N LEU A 104 7.06 -4.26 0.18
CA LEU A 104 8.40 -4.84 0.08
C LEU A 104 9.14 -4.81 1.42
N VAL A 105 9.04 -3.71 2.17
CA VAL A 105 9.59 -3.61 3.52
C VAL A 105 8.93 -4.65 4.41
N SER A 106 7.60 -4.74 4.39
CA SER A 106 6.89 -5.76 5.17
C SER A 106 7.30 -7.18 4.82
N ALA A 107 7.33 -7.53 3.54
CA ALA A 107 7.74 -8.86 3.09
C ALA A 107 9.15 -9.20 3.57
N LYS A 108 10.10 -8.28 3.44
CA LYS A 108 11.49 -8.46 3.91
C LYS A 108 11.60 -8.73 5.42
N PHE A 109 10.70 -8.17 6.23
CA PHE A 109 10.76 -8.32 7.70
C PHE A 109 9.90 -9.46 8.23
N MET A 110 8.82 -9.79 7.53
CA MET A 110 7.82 -10.75 8.00
C MET A 110 8.02 -12.15 7.38
N ASP A 111 8.51 -12.20 6.15
CA ASP A 111 8.76 -13.45 5.44
C ASP A 111 10.26 -13.76 5.45
N ASP A 112 10.61 -15.02 5.71
CA ASP A 112 11.98 -15.55 5.70
C ASP A 112 12.49 -15.75 4.25
N LEU A 113 12.47 -14.69 3.44
CA LEU A 113 12.98 -14.69 2.06
C LEU A 113 14.48 -15.01 1.99
#